data_AF-A0A931RB56-F1
#
_entry.id   AF-A0A931RB56-F1
#
_cell.length_a   1.000
_cell.length_b   1.000
_cell.length_c   1.000
_cell.angle_alpha   90.00
_cell.angle_beta   90.00
_cell.angle_gamma   90.00
#
_symmetry.space_group_name_H-M   'P 1'
#
loop_
_entity.id
_entity.type
_entity.pdbx_description
1 polymer ?
#
loop_
_entity_poly.entity_id
_entity_poly.type
_entity_poly.pdbx_seq_one_letter_code
_entity_poly.pdbx_strand_id
1 'polypeptide(L)' 'MDAFLSMVVSNPLADIQILLSLAGVGSFIIFAWGFTGYVLAHEDDDHEQHASVRMITGLVWMVIFFVLWEAIRYVVSLY' A
#
# COMPACT_ATOMS: atom_id res chain seq x y z
N MET A 1 -0.68 -3.85 25.64
CA MET A 1 -1.01 -2.45 25.32
C MET A 1 0.14 -1.53 25.70
N ASP A 2 0.68 -1.66 26.92
CA ASP A 2 1.84 -0.86 27.39
C ASP A 2 3.12 -1.05 26.58
N ALA A 3 3.43 -2.28 26.13
CA ALA A 3 4.60 -2.53 25.28
C ALA A 3 4.49 -1.85 23.90
N PHE A 4 3.30 -1.90 23.30
CA PHE A 4 2.99 -1.23 22.02
C PHE A 4 3.08 0.29 22.18
N LEU A 5 2.45 0.85 23.21
CA LEU A 5 2.52 2.28 23.51
C LEU A 5 3.94 2.76 23.84
N SER A 6 4.76 1.93 24.50
CA SER A 6 6.17 2.29 24.76
C SER A 6 7.01 2.28 23.48
N MET A 7 6.74 1.37 22.54
CA MET A 7 7.41 1.27 21.25
C MET A 7 7.03 2.44 20.33
N VAL A 8 5.77 2.87 20.38
CA VAL A 8 5.21 4.08 19.73
C VAL A 8 5.90 5.35 20.25
N VAL A 9 6.00 5.51 21.58
CA VAL A 9 6.57 6.73 22.19
C VAL A 9 8.11 6.81 22.08
N SER A 10 8.81 5.67 22.07
CA SER A 10 10.27 5.62 22.06
C SER A 10 10.89 5.54 20.66
N ASN A 11 10.12 5.15 19.64
CA ASN A 11 10.65 4.94 18.29
C ASN A 11 9.65 5.42 17.22
N PRO A 12 9.59 6.74 16.93
CA PRO A 12 8.60 7.31 15.99
C PRO A 12 8.70 6.73 14.56
N LEU A 13 9.83 6.12 14.23
CA LEU A 13 10.03 5.37 12.98
C LEU A 13 9.18 4.09 12.90
N ALA A 14 8.91 3.42 14.03
CA ALA A 14 8.09 2.23 14.08
C ALA A 14 6.62 2.54 13.75
N ASP A 15 6.11 3.69 14.21
CA ASP A 15 4.74 4.13 13.90
C ASP A 15 4.58 4.44 12.41
N ILE A 16 5.56 5.12 11.82
CA ILE A 16 5.58 5.42 10.39
C ILE A 16 5.59 4.12 9.58
N GLN A 17 6.38 3.13 9.99
CA GLN A 17 6.41 1.81 9.35
C GLN A 17 5.05 1.10 9.45
N ILE A 18 4.37 1.13 10.59
CA ILE A 18 3.03 0.55 10.75
C ILE A 18 2.03 1.25 9.81
N LEU A 19 2.02 2.57 9.77
CA LEU A 19 1.15 3.35 8.89
C LEU A 19 1.42 3.05 7.41
N LEU A 20 2.68 2.95 7.01
CA LEU A 20 3.06 2.59 5.65
C LEU A 20 2.63 1.17 5.28
N SER A 21 2.73 0.24 6.21
CA SER A 21 2.27 -1.13 6.01
C SER A 21 0.75 -1.18 5.80
N LEU A 22 -0.02 -0.44 6.61
CA LEU A 22 -1.47 -0.32 6.46
C LEU A 22 -1.85 0.32 5.12
N ALA A 23 -1.15 1.38 4.70
CA ALA A 23 -1.36 2.03 3.42
C ALA A 23 -1.02 1.11 2.23
N GLY A 24 0.04 0.30 2.37
CA GLY A 24 0.40 -0.75 1.43
C GLY A 24 -0.69 -1.81 1.27
N VAL A 25 -1.26 -2.30 2.38
CA VAL A 25 -2.39 -3.24 2.36
C VAL A 25 -3.62 -2.63 1.69
N GLY A 26 -3.95 -1.37 1.99
CA GLY A 26 -5.07 -0.67 1.35
C GLY A 26 -4.88 -0.57 -0.17
N SER A 27 -3.67 -0.28 -0.62
CA SER A 27 -3.31 -0.22 -2.04
C SER A 27 -3.43 -1.57 -2.73
N PHE A 28 -3.03 -2.64 -2.04
CA PHE A 28 -3.21 -4.01 -2.53
C PHE A 28 -4.68 -4.39 -2.67
N ILE A 29 -5.54 -3.99 -1.72
CA ILE A 29 -7.00 -4.22 -1.82
C ILE A 29 -7.58 -3.51 -3.05
N ILE A 30 -7.20 -2.25 -3.30
CA ILE A 30 -7.63 -1.49 -4.48
C ILE A 30 -7.16 -2.18 -5.77
N PHE A 31 -5.90 -2.62 -5.81
CA PHE A 31 -5.35 -3.37 -6.93
C PHE A 31 -6.12 -4.67 -7.17
N ALA A 32 -6.29 -5.50 -6.14
CA ALA A 32 -6.96 -6.79 -6.22
C ALA A 32 -8.43 -6.64 -6.64
N TRP A 33 -9.10 -5.58 -6.16
CA TRP A 33 -10.47 -5.26 -6.56
C TRP A 33 -10.55 -4.81 -8.02
N GLY A 34 -9.61 -3.96 -8.46
CA GLY A 34 -9.49 -3.56 -9.86
C GLY A 34 -9.21 -4.76 -10.79
N PHE A 35 -8.28 -5.63 -10.39
CA PHE A 35 -7.96 -6.86 -11.13
C PHE A 35 -9.16 -7.80 -11.23
N THR A 36 -9.84 -8.05 -10.11
CA THR A 36 -11.04 -8.89 -10.10
C THR A 36 -12.14 -8.29 -10.96
N GLY A 37 -12.36 -6.98 -10.88
CA GLY A 37 -13.32 -6.27 -11.72
C GLY A 37 -12.99 -6.37 -13.21
N TYR A 38 -11.70 -6.30 -13.56
CA TYR A 38 -11.23 -6.41 -14.94
C TYR A 38 -11.49 -7.81 -15.49
N VAL A 39 -11.21 -8.86 -14.71
CA VAL A 39 -11.49 -10.25 -15.10
C VAL A 39 -12.99 -10.52 -15.27
N LEU A 40 -13.82 -9.92 -14.41
CA LEU A 40 -15.29 -10.12 -14.44
C LEU A 40 -16.00 -9.27 -15.51
N ALA A 41 -15.40 -8.15 -15.93
CA ALA A 41 -15.97 -7.24 -16.92
C ALA A 41 -15.72 -7.69 -18.38
N HIS A 42 -15.29 -8.94 -18.58
CA HIS A 42 -14.96 -9.46 -19.91
C HIS A 42 -16.12 -9.23 -20.90
N GLU A 43 -15.83 -8.61 -22.04
CA GLU A 43 -16.78 -8.17 -23.10
C GLU A 43 -17.54 -6.86 -22.84
N ASP A 44 -17.27 -6.13 -21.74
CA ASP A 44 -17.81 -4.79 -21.46
C ASP A 44 -16.68 -3.75 -21.36
N ASP A 45 -16.38 -3.10 -22.49
CA ASP A 45 -15.23 -2.19 -22.66
C ASP A 45 -15.20 -1.04 -21.63
N ASP A 46 -16.37 -0.47 -21.29
CA ASP A 46 -16.47 0.64 -20.34
C ASP A 46 -16.15 0.19 -18.90
N HIS A 47 -16.62 -1.00 -18.52
CA HIS A 47 -16.35 -1.58 -17.21
C HIS A 47 -14.91 -2.10 -17.10
N GLU A 48 -14.36 -2.68 -18.16
CA GLU A 48 -12.95 -3.06 -18.24
C GLU A 48 -12.05 -1.84 -18.07
N GLN A 49 -12.35 -0.73 -18.75
CA GLN A 49 -11.55 0.49 -18.65
C GLN A 49 -11.55 1.04 -17.21
N HIS A 50 -12.72 1.12 -16.56
CA HIS A 50 -12.80 1.59 -15.18
C HIS A 50 -12.08 0.66 -14.19
N ALA A 51 -12.18 -0.65 -14.39
CA ALA A 51 -11.49 -1.62 -13.56
C ALA A 51 -9.95 -1.56 -13.75
N SER A 52 -9.50 -1.35 -14.99
CA SER A 52 -8.07 -1.18 -15.31
C SER A 52 -7.46 0.05 -14.63
N VAL A 53 -8.18 1.17 -14.59
CA VAL A 53 -7.73 2.39 -13.91
C VAL A 53 -7.58 2.13 -12.41
N ARG A 54 -8.53 1.43 -11.78
CA ARG A 54 -8.44 1.05 -10.36
C ARG A 54 -7.26 0.13 -10.09
N MET A 55 -7.04 -0.85 -10.97
CA MET A 55 -5.88 -1.76 -10.89
C MET A 55 -4.56 -0.97 -10.96
N ILE A 56 -4.39 -0.13 -11.98
CA ILE A 56 -3.18 0.70 -12.15
C ILE A 56 -2.99 1.62 -10.95
N THR A 57 -4.05 2.25 -10.46
CA THR A 57 -4.00 3.14 -9.30
C THR A 57 -3.51 2.40 -8.05
N GLY A 58 -4.06 1.22 -7.77
CA GLY A 58 -3.61 0.38 -6.66
C GLY A 58 -2.13 -0.02 -6.79
N LEU A 59 -1.70 -0.40 -8.01
CA LEU A 59 -0.31 -0.76 -8.28
C LEU A 59 0.65 0.41 -8.07
N VAL A 60 0.30 1.61 -8.58
CA VAL A 60 1.13 2.82 -8.42
C VAL A 60 1.29 3.16 -6.94
N TRP A 61 0.20 3.11 -6.17
CA TRP A 61 0.28 3.35 -4.72
C TRP A 61 1.13 2.30 -3.99
N MET A 62 1.00 1.02 -4.35
CA MET A 62 1.87 -0.04 -3.79
C MET A 62 3.35 0.26 -4.05
N VAL A 63 3.71 0.67 -5.27
CA VAL A 63 5.09 1.03 -5.61
C VAL A 63 5.57 2.24 -4.81
N ILE A 64 4.75 3.29 -4.68
CA ILE A 64 5.09 4.48 -3.88
C ILE A 64 5.36 4.08 -2.44
N PHE A 65 4.47 3.31 -1.81
CA PHE A 65 4.65 2.88 -0.42
C PHE A 65 5.84 1.95 -0.24
N PHE A 66 6.10 1.08 -1.22
CA PHE A 66 7.29 0.22 -1.20
C PHE A 66 8.59 1.04 -1.28
N VAL A 67 8.66 2.03 -2.17
CA VAL A 67 9.83 2.92 -2.28
C VAL A 67 10.03 3.73 -1.00
N LEU A 68 8.97 4.27 -0.42
CA LEU A 68 9.03 4.99 0.86
C LEU A 68 9.50 4.08 2.00
N TRP A 69 9.03 2.84 2.02
CA TRP A 69 9.46 1.83 2.98
C TRP A 69 10.96 1.50 2.86
N GLU A 70 11.46 1.29 1.64
CA GLU A 70 12.90 1.11 1.38
C GLU A 70 13.72 2.34 1.79
N ALA A 71 13.25 3.54 1.46
CA ALA A 71 13.93 4.79 1.82
C ALA A 71 14.05 4.95 3.34
N ILE A 72 13.00 4.66 4.09
CA ILE A 72 13.03 4.69 5.56
C ILE A 72 14.00 3.64 6.10
N ARG A 73 13.95 2.40 5.59
CA ARG A 73 14.90 1.35 6.00
C ARG A 73 16.34 1.74 5.74
N TYR A 74 16.62 2.33 4.57
CA TYR A 74 17.93 2.81 4.21
C TYR A 74 18.44 3.89 5.17
N VAL A 75 17.59 4.89 5.49
CA VAL A 75 17.92 5.92 6.47
C VAL A 75 18.17 5.31 7.85
N VAL A 76 17.30 4.42 8.33
CA VAL A 76 17.49 3.77 9.63
C VAL A 76 18.77 2.93 9.68
N SER A 77 19.11 2.23 8.60
CA SER A 77 20.33 1.41 8.52
C SER A 77 21.63 2.22 8.49
N LEU A 78 21.55 3.52 8.19
CA LEU A 78 22.69 4.43 8.17
C LEU A 78 23.01 5.06 9.53
N TYR A 79 22.06 5.04 10.47
CA TYR A 79 22.18 5.56 11.84
C TYR A 79 22.45 4.43 12.84
#